data_AF-A0A2N9NE25-F1
#
_entry.id   AF-A0A2N9NE25-F1
#
_cell.length_a   1.000
_cell.length_b   1.000
_cell.length_c   1.000
_cell.angle_alpha   90.00
_cell.angle_beta   90.00
_cell.angle_gamma   90.00
#
_symmetry.space_group_name_H-M   'P 1'
#
loop_
_entity.id
_entity.type
_entity.pdbx_description
1 polymer ?
#
loop_
_entity_poly.entity_id
_entity_poly.type
_entity_poly.pdbx_seq_one_letter_code
_entity_poly.pdbx_strand_id
1 'polypeptide(L)'
;MKNGRATFVKALALWLIFATSAVTVVTWHNPKMRAVLGMAWGVILLWIGIGGPLMYRFREPIRSVILPVRLDWRLKFILFATLLALIEEAITTTMTNLAPLFGVRVGEAYITASTNYLDVVALHSVVVFVPLFVGWALILWRYAFSPFAVFLLFGLTGTVMETNFGTKNPLEFGFWIFVYGLMVFLPAFCVPAERETRPLRWWHYPLAVFVPFLFIPIVPLPLLAALLFPHHPKIHFPPIGN
;
A
#
# COMPACT_ATOMS: atom_id res chain seq x y z
N MET A 1 -7.86 19.10 -17.47
CA MET A 1 -7.49 18.40 -16.20
C MET A 1 -7.27 16.88 -16.32
N LYS A 2 -7.98 16.11 -17.18
CA LYS A 2 -7.76 14.65 -17.34
C LYS A 2 -6.33 14.29 -17.80
N ASN A 3 -5.74 15.08 -18.69
CA ASN A 3 -4.40 14.82 -19.24
C ASN A 3 -3.30 14.92 -18.17
N GLY A 4 -3.37 15.91 -17.26
CA GLY A 4 -2.35 16.10 -16.23
C GLY A 4 -2.25 14.93 -15.25
N ARG A 5 -3.38 14.36 -14.81
CA ARG A 5 -3.39 13.18 -13.91
C ARG A 5 -2.80 11.95 -14.60
N ALA A 6 -3.17 11.71 -15.86
CA ALA A 6 -2.62 10.61 -16.63
C ALA A 6 -1.11 10.76 -16.86
N THR A 7 -0.64 11.97 -17.20
CA THR A 7 0.79 12.27 -17.34
C THR A 7 1.53 12.05 -16.03
N PHE A 8 0.96 12.48 -14.89
CA PHE A 8 1.56 12.26 -13.57
C PHE A 8 1.71 10.76 -13.25
N VAL A 9 0.65 9.97 -13.43
CA VAL A 9 0.70 8.51 -13.19
C VAL A 9 1.72 7.83 -14.10
N LYS A 10 1.80 8.24 -15.38
CA LYS A 10 2.82 7.72 -16.32
C LYS A 10 4.23 8.09 -15.88
N ALA A 11 4.47 9.33 -15.46
CA ALA A 11 5.76 9.77 -14.95
C ALA A 11 6.16 8.98 -13.69
N LEU A 12 5.22 8.75 -12.78
CA LEU A 12 5.44 7.94 -11.58
C LEU A 12 5.76 6.48 -11.93
N ALA A 13 5.06 5.89 -12.90
CA ALA A 13 5.32 4.53 -13.37
C ALA A 13 6.69 4.43 -14.07
N LEU A 14 7.05 5.41 -14.91
CA LEU A 14 8.38 5.47 -15.52
C LEU A 14 9.48 5.58 -14.48
N TRP A 15 9.28 6.43 -13.45
CA TRP A 15 10.20 6.55 -12.34
C TRP A 15 10.35 5.24 -11.57
N LEU A 16 9.24 4.58 -11.24
CA LEU A 16 9.23 3.25 -10.62
C LEU A 16 10.11 2.27 -11.42
N ILE A 17 9.82 2.09 -12.71
CA ILE A 17 10.55 1.15 -13.56
C ILE A 17 12.04 1.52 -13.62
N PHE A 18 12.37 2.79 -13.79
CA PHE A 18 13.75 3.26 -13.83
C PHE A 18 14.48 3.02 -12.51
N ALA A 19 13.92 3.45 -11.38
CA ALA A 19 14.53 3.31 -10.06
C ALA A 19 14.73 1.84 -9.69
N THR A 20 13.70 1.00 -9.82
CA THR A 20 13.81 -0.43 -9.50
C THR A 20 14.80 -1.14 -10.43
N SER A 21 14.83 -0.79 -11.73
CA SER A 21 15.84 -1.35 -12.66
C SER A 21 17.26 -0.94 -12.26
N ALA A 22 17.48 0.34 -11.93
CA ALA A 22 18.78 0.83 -11.52
C ALA A 22 19.27 0.13 -10.24
N VAL A 23 18.40 -0.01 -9.22
CA VAL A 23 18.73 -0.74 -7.99
C VAL A 23 19.04 -2.20 -8.30
N THR A 24 18.25 -2.85 -9.18
CA THR A 24 18.47 -4.25 -9.60
C THR A 24 19.84 -4.45 -10.23
N VAL A 25 20.28 -3.54 -11.11
CA VAL A 25 21.59 -3.59 -11.75
C VAL A 25 22.71 -3.39 -10.72
N VAL A 26 22.58 -2.39 -9.85
CA VAL A 26 23.60 -2.07 -8.83
C VAL A 26 23.79 -3.23 -7.84
N THR A 27 22.70 -3.90 -7.46
CA THR A 27 22.76 -4.97 -6.46
C THR A 27 22.88 -6.38 -7.07
N TRP A 28 23.13 -6.49 -8.38
CA TRP A 28 23.05 -7.76 -9.12
C TRP A 28 23.96 -8.87 -8.55
N HIS A 29 25.11 -8.47 -8.02
CA HIS A 29 26.10 -9.36 -7.41
C HIS A 29 25.70 -9.89 -6.04
N ASN A 30 24.76 -9.24 -5.34
CA ASN A 30 24.26 -9.69 -4.05
C ASN A 30 23.05 -10.63 -4.28
N PRO A 31 23.19 -11.95 -4.05
CA PRO A 31 22.15 -12.92 -4.38
C PRO A 31 20.87 -12.70 -3.55
N LYS A 32 21.00 -12.30 -2.28
CA LYS A 32 19.84 -11.99 -1.43
C LYS A 32 19.09 -10.77 -1.93
N MET A 33 19.83 -9.72 -2.30
CA MET A 33 19.19 -8.50 -2.78
C MET A 33 18.59 -8.64 -4.18
N ARG A 34 19.26 -9.37 -5.06
CA ARG A 34 18.68 -9.77 -6.34
C ARG A 34 17.38 -10.55 -6.15
N ALA A 35 17.30 -11.44 -5.15
CA ALA A 35 16.07 -12.15 -4.85
C ALA A 35 14.97 -11.23 -4.32
N VAL A 36 15.28 -10.34 -3.37
CA VAL A 36 14.33 -9.31 -2.88
C VAL A 36 13.77 -8.49 -4.05
N LEU A 37 14.62 -8.02 -4.94
CA LEU A 37 14.20 -7.22 -6.10
C LEU A 37 13.42 -8.04 -7.13
N GLY A 38 13.78 -9.32 -7.34
CA GLY A 38 13.00 -10.23 -8.17
C GLY A 38 11.57 -10.42 -7.65
N MET A 39 11.42 -10.58 -6.32
CA MET A 39 10.12 -10.63 -5.66
C MET A 39 9.37 -9.29 -5.78
N ALA A 40 10.06 -8.15 -5.61
CA ALA A 40 9.49 -6.83 -5.80
C ALA A 40 9.02 -6.59 -7.25
N TRP A 41 9.76 -7.06 -8.24
CA TRP A 41 9.33 -7.07 -9.64
C TRP A 41 8.05 -7.88 -9.85
N GLY A 42 7.91 -9.01 -9.15
CA GLY A 42 6.66 -9.77 -9.12
C GLY A 42 5.48 -8.95 -8.62
N VAL A 43 5.65 -8.18 -7.54
CA VAL A 43 4.63 -7.24 -7.04
C VAL A 43 4.34 -6.13 -8.05
N ILE A 44 5.38 -5.54 -8.66
CA ILE A 44 5.21 -4.52 -9.71
C ILE A 44 4.37 -5.06 -10.86
N LEU A 45 4.61 -6.28 -11.32
CA LEU A 45 3.87 -6.86 -12.44
C LEU A 45 2.43 -7.21 -12.05
N LEU A 46 2.24 -7.93 -10.95
CA LEU A 46 0.93 -8.47 -10.56
C LEU A 46 0.02 -7.40 -9.95
N TRP A 47 0.51 -6.65 -8.96
CA TRP A 47 -0.30 -5.66 -8.26
C TRP A 47 -0.41 -4.35 -9.04
N ILE A 48 0.72 -3.81 -9.47
CA ILE A 48 0.74 -2.48 -10.10
C ILE A 48 0.40 -2.58 -11.59
N GLY A 49 1.06 -3.49 -12.31
CA GLY A 49 0.96 -3.62 -13.77
C GLY A 49 -0.33 -4.28 -14.25
N ILE A 50 -0.86 -5.25 -13.51
CA ILE A 50 -2.13 -5.92 -13.83
C ILE A 50 -3.25 -5.35 -12.94
N GLY A 51 -3.09 -5.40 -11.61
CA GLY A 51 -4.10 -4.94 -10.66
C GLY A 51 -4.51 -3.48 -10.87
N GLY A 52 -3.55 -2.56 -10.96
CA GLY A 52 -3.81 -1.13 -11.18
C GLY A 52 -4.66 -0.84 -12.43
N PRO A 53 -4.25 -1.28 -13.64
CA PRO A 53 -5.05 -1.13 -14.86
C PRO A 53 -6.41 -1.81 -14.79
N LEU A 54 -6.53 -2.99 -14.18
CA LEU A 54 -7.82 -3.65 -13.99
C LEU A 54 -8.75 -2.82 -13.09
N MET A 55 -8.25 -2.35 -11.94
CA MET A 55 -9.00 -1.45 -11.06
C MET A 55 -9.46 -0.19 -11.79
N TYR A 56 -8.57 0.41 -12.59
CA TYR A 56 -8.94 1.59 -13.38
C TYR A 56 -9.98 1.25 -14.45
N ARG A 57 -9.81 0.16 -15.20
CA ARG A 57 -10.68 -0.26 -16.31
C ARG A 57 -12.09 -0.62 -15.84
N PHE A 58 -12.19 -1.28 -14.69
CA PHE A 58 -13.45 -1.79 -14.13
C PHE A 58 -14.01 -0.92 -12.99
N ARG A 59 -13.47 0.28 -12.74
CA ARG A 59 -13.92 1.17 -11.67
C ARG A 59 -15.41 1.50 -11.71
N GLU A 60 -15.98 1.74 -12.90
CA GLU A 60 -17.41 2.10 -13.05
C GLU A 60 -18.32 0.89 -12.81
N PRO A 61 -18.10 -0.28 -13.46
CA PRO A 61 -18.84 -1.50 -13.12
C PRO A 61 -18.79 -1.83 -11.63
N ILE A 62 -17.60 -1.77 -11.02
CA ILE A 62 -17.43 -2.06 -9.59
C ILE A 62 -18.22 -1.05 -8.75
N ARG A 63 -18.12 0.25 -9.06
CA ARG A 63 -18.90 1.29 -8.37
C ARG A 63 -20.41 1.05 -8.48
N SER A 64 -20.91 0.64 -9.65
CA SER A 64 -22.35 0.34 -9.82
C SER A 64 -22.83 -0.84 -9.00
N VAL A 65 -21.95 -1.79 -8.66
CA VAL A 65 -22.27 -2.93 -7.80
C VAL A 65 -22.16 -2.55 -6.31
N ILE A 66 -21.17 -1.74 -5.94
CA ILE A 66 -20.91 -1.38 -4.54
C ILE A 66 -21.88 -0.32 -4.00
N LEU A 67 -22.28 0.66 -4.83
CA LEU A 67 -23.15 1.75 -4.38
C LEU A 67 -24.52 1.26 -3.84
N PRO A 68 -25.25 0.33 -4.51
CA PRO A 68 -26.57 -0.10 -4.07
C PRO A 68 -26.60 -0.94 -2.78
N VAL A 69 -25.46 -1.48 -2.34
CA VAL A 69 -25.38 -2.31 -1.12
C VAL A 69 -25.90 -1.52 0.09
N ARG A 70 -26.80 -2.09 0.89
CA ARG A 70 -27.39 -1.43 2.09
C ARG A 70 -26.43 -1.45 3.30
N LEU A 71 -25.27 -0.84 3.14
CA LEU A 71 -24.26 -0.70 4.19
C LEU A 71 -23.82 0.77 4.28
N ASP A 72 -23.41 1.21 5.46
CA ASP A 72 -22.78 2.53 5.61
C ASP A 72 -21.55 2.64 4.69
N TRP A 73 -21.44 3.73 3.94
CA TRP A 73 -20.37 3.89 2.95
C TRP A 73 -18.98 3.94 3.58
N ARG A 74 -18.84 4.39 4.83
CA ARG A 74 -17.57 4.40 5.57
C ARG A 74 -17.13 2.97 5.81
N LEU A 75 -18.07 2.12 6.22
CA LEU A 75 -17.80 0.71 6.42
C LEU A 75 -17.52 0.01 5.09
N LYS A 76 -18.22 0.34 4.01
CA LYS A 76 -17.86 -0.14 2.66
C LYS A 76 -16.44 0.24 2.27
N PHE A 77 -16.05 1.50 2.50
CA PHE A 77 -14.69 1.97 2.22
C PHE A 77 -13.65 1.16 3.00
N ILE A 78 -13.84 1.02 4.31
CA ILE A 78 -12.92 0.27 5.18
C ILE A 78 -12.83 -1.19 4.74
N LEU A 79 -13.97 -1.89 4.61
CA LEU A 79 -13.99 -3.30 4.22
C LEU A 79 -13.38 -3.53 2.83
N PHE A 80 -13.67 -2.64 1.89
CA PHE A 80 -13.15 -2.77 0.53
C PHE A 80 -11.64 -2.47 0.47
N ALA A 81 -11.16 -1.45 1.19
CA ALA A 81 -9.74 -1.18 1.30
C ALA A 81 -9.00 -2.34 1.99
N THR A 82 -9.59 -2.91 3.05
CA THR A 82 -9.08 -4.11 3.72
C THR A 82 -9.02 -5.31 2.77
N LEU A 83 -10.06 -5.53 1.96
CA LEU A 83 -10.05 -6.60 0.95
C LEU A 83 -8.91 -6.42 -0.06
N LEU A 84 -8.69 -5.20 -0.55
CA LEU A 84 -7.59 -4.91 -1.47
C LEU A 84 -6.22 -5.07 -0.81
N ALA A 85 -6.07 -4.67 0.45
CA ALA A 85 -4.85 -4.92 1.22
C ALA A 85 -4.60 -6.42 1.45
N LEU A 86 -5.63 -7.22 1.74
CA LEU A 86 -5.51 -8.68 1.86
C LEU A 86 -5.04 -9.32 0.55
N ILE A 87 -5.56 -8.86 -0.60
CA ILE A 87 -5.13 -9.35 -1.92
C ILE A 87 -3.68 -8.97 -2.20
N GLU A 88 -3.30 -7.72 -1.90
CA GLU A 88 -1.91 -7.26 -2.05
C GLU A 88 -0.97 -8.11 -1.20
N GLU A 89 -1.32 -8.38 0.06
CA GLU A 89 -0.52 -9.21 0.96
C GLU A 89 -0.46 -10.68 0.54
N ALA A 90 -1.52 -11.19 -0.11
CA ALA A 90 -1.48 -12.51 -0.70
C ALA A 90 -0.44 -12.56 -1.83
N ILE A 91 -0.32 -11.49 -2.62
CA ILE A 91 0.70 -11.38 -3.68
C ILE A 91 2.10 -11.29 -3.06
N THR A 92 2.34 -10.40 -2.10
CA THR A 92 3.67 -10.21 -1.47
C THR A 92 4.13 -11.47 -0.73
N THR A 93 3.22 -12.13 -0.01
CA THR A 93 3.50 -13.39 0.69
C THR A 93 3.79 -14.51 -0.31
N THR A 94 3.04 -14.58 -1.42
CA THR A 94 3.33 -15.54 -2.49
C THR A 94 4.71 -15.28 -3.09
N MET A 95 5.03 -14.03 -3.43
CA MET A 95 6.35 -13.68 -3.96
C MET A 95 7.47 -14.04 -2.98
N THR A 96 7.27 -13.80 -1.68
CA THR A 96 8.21 -14.22 -0.62
C THR A 96 8.40 -15.74 -0.56
N ASN A 97 7.33 -16.52 -0.70
CA ASN A 97 7.42 -17.98 -0.77
C ASN A 97 8.07 -18.48 -2.07
N LEU A 98 8.04 -17.68 -3.14
CA LEU A 98 8.72 -17.95 -4.40
C LEU A 98 10.20 -17.54 -4.40
N ALA A 99 10.79 -17.20 -3.25
CA ALA A 99 12.23 -16.94 -3.09
C ALA A 99 13.15 -17.96 -3.82
N PRO A 100 12.86 -19.28 -3.84
CA PRO A 100 13.63 -20.26 -4.61
C PRO A 100 13.70 -20.00 -6.11
N LEU A 101 12.66 -19.41 -6.72
CA LEU A 101 12.68 -19.02 -8.13
C LEU A 101 13.69 -17.90 -8.41
N PHE A 102 14.09 -17.16 -7.38
CA PHE A 102 15.06 -16.08 -7.47
C PHE A 102 16.45 -16.46 -6.94
N GLY A 103 16.66 -17.76 -6.64
CA GLY A 103 17.98 -18.32 -6.33
C GLY A 103 18.38 -18.29 -4.86
N VAL A 104 17.43 -18.10 -3.93
CA VAL A 104 17.68 -18.17 -2.48
C VAL A 104 16.64 -19.07 -1.80
N ARG A 105 16.93 -19.62 -0.63
CA ARG A 105 15.97 -20.48 0.07
C ARG A 105 14.84 -19.63 0.68
N VAL A 106 13.67 -20.26 0.87
CA VAL A 106 12.59 -19.66 1.66
C VAL A 106 13.15 -19.34 3.06
N GLY A 107 13.02 -18.09 3.49
CA GLY A 107 13.57 -17.62 4.75
C GLY A 107 14.90 -16.88 4.67
N GLU A 108 15.54 -16.81 3.51
CA GLU A 108 16.81 -16.09 3.34
C GLU A 108 16.63 -14.64 2.86
N ALA A 109 15.49 -14.35 2.22
CA ALA A 109 15.10 -13.05 1.72
C ALA A 109 13.59 -12.86 1.88
N TYR A 110 13.18 -11.64 2.20
CA TYR A 110 11.80 -11.29 2.53
C TYR A 110 11.43 -9.94 1.92
N ILE A 111 10.22 -9.85 1.36
CA ILE A 111 9.56 -8.57 1.05
C ILE A 111 8.31 -8.33 1.91
N THR A 112 7.99 -9.26 2.80
CA THR A 112 6.98 -9.13 3.86
C THR A 112 7.54 -9.69 5.17
N ALA A 113 6.87 -9.48 6.29
CA ALA A 113 7.37 -9.86 7.62
C ALA A 113 7.47 -11.38 7.84
N SER A 114 6.76 -12.19 7.04
CA SER A 114 6.67 -13.64 7.22
C SER A 114 6.32 -14.39 5.93
N THR A 115 6.61 -15.68 5.88
CA THR A 115 6.16 -16.57 4.80
C THR A 115 4.75 -17.10 5.02
N ASN A 116 4.20 -16.92 6.23
CA ASN A 116 2.84 -17.30 6.54
C ASN A 116 1.89 -16.12 6.33
N TYR A 117 0.94 -16.28 5.40
CA TYR A 117 -0.03 -15.23 5.07
C TYR A 117 -0.85 -14.75 6.27
N LEU A 118 -1.28 -15.66 7.15
CA LEU A 118 -2.08 -15.30 8.32
C LEU A 118 -1.27 -14.49 9.33
N ASP A 119 0.00 -14.85 9.51
CA ASP A 119 0.92 -14.09 10.36
C ASP A 119 1.10 -12.66 9.83
N VAL A 120 1.37 -12.52 8.52
CA VAL A 120 1.51 -11.21 7.85
C VAL A 120 0.29 -10.34 8.09
N VAL A 121 -0.91 -10.82 7.75
CA VAL A 121 -2.12 -9.98 7.80
C VAL A 121 -2.60 -9.72 9.23
N ALA A 122 -2.43 -10.67 10.14
CA ALA A 122 -2.95 -10.56 11.51
C ALA A 122 -2.00 -9.81 12.47
N LEU A 123 -0.69 -9.86 12.24
CA LEU A 123 0.30 -9.33 13.19
C LEU A 123 1.15 -8.18 12.63
N HIS A 124 1.30 -8.05 11.30
CA HIS A 124 2.28 -7.12 10.72
C HIS A 124 1.71 -6.03 9.84
N SER A 125 0.76 -6.34 8.94
CA SER A 125 0.35 -5.40 7.90
C SER A 125 -1.12 -5.00 7.94
N VAL A 126 -2.05 -5.88 7.56
CA VAL A 126 -3.48 -5.54 7.43
C VAL A 126 -4.06 -5.05 8.75
N VAL A 127 -3.67 -5.67 9.87
CA VAL A 127 -4.01 -5.23 11.22
C VAL A 127 -3.60 -3.78 11.51
N VAL A 128 -2.50 -3.30 10.92
CA VAL A 128 -2.01 -1.91 11.01
C VAL A 128 -2.72 -1.02 9.98
N PHE A 129 -3.07 -1.54 8.80
CA PHE A 129 -3.74 -0.78 7.76
C PHE A 129 -5.20 -0.44 8.08
N VAL A 130 -5.93 -1.33 8.75
CA VAL A 130 -7.34 -1.11 9.12
C VAL A 130 -7.55 0.21 9.88
N PRO A 131 -6.79 0.54 10.95
CA PRO A 131 -6.93 1.85 11.60
C PRO A 131 -6.61 3.03 10.68
N LEU A 132 -5.65 2.89 9.75
CA LEU A 132 -5.38 3.93 8.74
C LEU A 132 -6.59 4.13 7.81
N PHE A 133 -7.26 3.05 7.40
CA PHE A 133 -8.50 3.11 6.62
C PHE A 133 -9.64 3.76 7.39
N VAL A 134 -9.75 3.52 8.70
CA VAL A 134 -10.71 4.22 9.57
C VAL A 134 -10.41 5.72 9.59
N GLY A 135 -9.15 6.11 9.77
CA GLY A 135 -8.72 7.51 9.70
C GLY A 135 -9.11 8.17 8.37
N TRP A 136 -8.89 7.47 7.25
CA TRP A 136 -9.29 7.94 5.93
C TRP A 136 -10.80 8.02 5.73
N ALA A 137 -11.58 7.07 6.27
CA ALA A 137 -13.04 7.13 6.24
C ALA A 137 -13.56 8.38 6.96
N LEU A 138 -12.94 8.76 8.09
CA LEU A 138 -13.28 9.98 8.82
C LEU A 138 -12.86 11.26 8.08
N ILE A 139 -11.68 11.27 7.46
CA ILE A 139 -11.23 12.38 6.60
C ILE A 139 -12.20 12.56 5.42
N LEU A 140 -12.58 11.47 4.75
CA LEU A 140 -13.50 11.49 3.61
C LEU A 140 -14.94 11.84 4.00
N TRP A 141 -15.33 11.55 5.25
CA TRP A 141 -16.60 11.98 5.79
C TRP A 141 -16.63 13.49 5.94
N ARG A 142 -15.50 14.10 6.32
CA ARG A 142 -15.42 15.53 6.58
C ARG A 142 -15.14 16.38 5.34
N TYR A 143 -14.33 15.87 4.42
CA TYR A 143 -13.71 16.65 3.35
C TYR A 143 -13.88 16.00 1.96
N ALA A 144 -14.01 16.85 0.94
CA ALA A 144 -14.27 16.46 -0.44
C ALA A 144 -13.00 16.01 -1.21
N PHE A 145 -12.22 15.07 -0.68
CA PHE A 145 -11.07 14.51 -1.41
C PHE A 145 -11.51 13.69 -2.63
N SER A 146 -10.88 13.97 -3.77
CA SER A 146 -11.07 13.17 -4.98
C SER A 146 -10.36 11.80 -4.88
N PRO A 147 -10.84 10.73 -5.54
CA PRO A 147 -10.21 9.41 -5.48
C PRO A 147 -8.73 9.42 -5.90
N PHE A 148 -8.37 10.27 -6.86
CA PHE A 148 -6.98 10.48 -7.27
C PHE A 148 -6.12 11.09 -6.16
N ALA A 149 -6.67 12.04 -5.40
CA ALA A 149 -5.98 12.61 -4.25
C ALA A 149 -5.81 11.57 -3.14
N VAL A 150 -6.83 10.75 -2.87
CA VAL A 150 -6.73 9.66 -1.88
C VAL A 150 -5.65 8.64 -2.28
N PHE A 151 -5.62 8.22 -3.55
CA PHE A 151 -4.56 7.37 -4.11
C PHE A 151 -3.16 7.94 -3.82
N LEU A 152 -2.92 9.21 -4.16
CA LEU A 152 -1.62 9.83 -3.96
C LEU A 152 -1.27 10.00 -2.47
N LEU A 153 -2.19 10.53 -1.68
CA LEU A 153 -1.93 10.89 -0.29
C LEU A 153 -1.76 9.65 0.59
N PHE A 154 -2.55 8.60 0.38
CA PHE A 154 -2.36 7.32 1.06
C PHE A 154 -1.08 6.62 0.57
N GLY A 155 -0.77 6.72 -0.73
CA GLY A 155 0.52 6.29 -1.28
C GLY A 155 1.71 6.96 -0.59
N LEU A 156 1.62 8.26 -0.32
CA LEU A 156 2.61 9.00 0.44
C LEU A 156 2.65 8.59 1.92
N THR A 157 1.50 8.34 2.55
CA THR A 157 1.45 7.77 3.92
C THR A 157 2.25 6.48 3.99
N GLY A 158 2.02 5.56 3.06
CA GLY A 158 2.77 4.31 3.00
C GLY A 158 4.26 4.52 2.68
N THR A 159 4.60 5.45 1.79
CA THR A 159 6.01 5.82 1.54
C THR A 159 6.71 6.31 2.81
N VAL A 160 6.04 7.12 3.63
CA VAL A 160 6.59 7.59 4.91
C VAL A 160 6.82 6.43 5.88
N MET A 161 5.91 5.45 5.94
CA MET A 161 6.09 4.25 6.76
C MET A 161 7.30 3.44 6.31
N GLU A 162 7.41 3.18 5.01
CA GLU A 162 8.43 2.28 4.46
C GLU A 162 9.83 2.88 4.46
N THR A 163 9.91 4.18 4.19
CA THR A 163 11.18 4.89 4.30
C THR A 163 11.57 5.15 5.75
N ASN A 164 10.77 4.71 6.74
CA ASN A 164 10.92 5.04 8.15
C ASN A 164 11.20 6.54 8.33
N PHE A 165 10.25 7.36 7.85
CA PHE A 165 10.34 8.82 7.80
C PHE A 165 11.56 9.35 7.00
N GLY A 166 11.85 8.75 5.84
CA GLY A 166 12.87 9.22 4.89
C GLY A 166 14.29 8.71 5.13
N THR A 167 14.50 7.81 6.09
CA THR A 167 15.83 7.27 6.44
C THR A 167 16.28 6.10 5.58
N LYS A 168 15.37 5.41 4.87
CA LYS A 168 15.69 4.26 4.01
C LYS A 168 15.09 4.42 2.61
N ASN A 169 15.91 4.19 1.58
CA ASN A 169 15.53 4.08 0.16
C ASN A 169 14.47 5.08 -0.34
N PRO A 170 14.65 6.40 -0.16
CA PRO A 170 13.65 7.41 -0.53
C PRO A 170 13.35 7.44 -2.04
N LEU A 171 14.27 6.93 -2.88
CA LEU A 171 14.12 6.90 -4.34
C LEU A 171 13.04 5.91 -4.81
N GLU A 172 12.66 4.94 -3.97
CA GLU A 172 11.60 3.97 -4.29
C GLU A 172 10.19 4.49 -3.98
N PHE A 173 10.02 5.79 -3.72
CA PHE A 173 8.70 6.40 -3.45
C PHE A 173 7.64 6.05 -4.51
N GLY A 174 8.04 5.90 -5.78
CA GLY A 174 7.13 5.52 -6.85
C GLY A 174 6.49 4.15 -6.61
N PHE A 175 7.28 3.19 -6.14
CA PHE A 175 6.82 1.84 -5.80
C PHE A 175 5.78 1.89 -4.69
N TRP A 176 6.12 2.54 -3.57
CA TRP A 176 5.25 2.63 -2.42
C TRP A 176 3.96 3.41 -2.68
N ILE A 177 4.03 4.51 -3.45
CA ILE A 177 2.81 5.23 -3.83
C ILE A 177 1.83 4.33 -4.58
N PHE A 178 2.31 3.49 -5.50
CA PHE A 178 1.43 2.54 -6.18
C PHE A 178 0.95 1.43 -5.27
N VAL A 179 1.82 0.79 -4.49
CA VAL A 179 1.44 -0.31 -3.58
C VAL A 179 0.29 0.11 -2.67
N TYR A 180 0.51 1.15 -1.86
CA TYR A 180 -0.47 1.61 -0.88
C TYR A 180 -1.62 2.37 -1.54
N GLY A 181 -1.33 3.25 -2.49
CA GLY A 181 -2.36 4.06 -3.14
C GLY A 181 -3.44 3.20 -3.82
N LEU A 182 -3.04 2.09 -4.45
CA LEU A 182 -3.99 1.18 -5.11
C LEU A 182 -4.94 0.50 -4.12
N MET A 183 -4.53 0.25 -2.88
CA MET A 183 -5.39 -0.33 -1.84
C MET A 183 -6.63 0.55 -1.57
N VAL A 184 -6.52 1.86 -1.74
CA VAL A 184 -7.60 2.82 -1.39
C VAL A 184 -8.21 3.54 -2.60
N PHE A 185 -7.57 3.48 -3.78
CA PHE A 185 -8.05 4.19 -4.98
C PHE A 185 -9.49 3.81 -5.34
N LEU A 186 -9.75 2.52 -5.48
CA LEU A 186 -11.05 2.01 -5.92
C LEU A 186 -12.12 2.10 -4.81
N PRO A 187 -11.82 1.82 -3.53
CA PRO A 187 -12.70 2.15 -2.41
C PRO A 187 -13.08 3.63 -2.37
N ALA A 188 -12.11 4.55 -2.54
CA ALA A 188 -12.37 5.98 -2.58
C ALA A 188 -13.26 6.39 -3.76
N PHE A 189 -13.10 5.71 -4.91
CA PHE A 189 -13.95 5.90 -6.08
C PHE A 189 -15.42 5.49 -5.84
N CYS A 190 -15.65 4.54 -4.95
CA CYS A 190 -16.98 4.05 -4.59
C CYS A 190 -17.68 4.88 -3.51
N VAL A 191 -17.03 5.90 -2.95
CA VAL A 191 -17.66 6.77 -1.94
C VAL A 191 -18.75 7.64 -2.61
N PRO A 192 -19.97 7.74 -2.04
CA PRO A 192 -21.05 8.55 -2.59
C PRO A 192 -20.63 10.01 -2.81
N ALA A 193 -20.97 10.58 -3.97
CA ALA A 193 -20.62 11.95 -4.32
C ALA A 193 -21.51 12.99 -3.62
N GLU A 194 -22.77 12.66 -3.37
CA GLU A 194 -23.82 13.54 -2.84
C GLU A 194 -23.75 13.73 -1.30
N ARG A 195 -22.57 13.54 -0.71
CA ARG A 195 -22.38 13.66 0.74
C ARG A 195 -22.07 15.10 1.14
N GLU A 196 -22.61 15.52 2.28
CA GLU A 196 -22.27 16.80 2.89
C GLU A 196 -20.80 16.83 3.30
N THR A 197 -19.99 17.61 2.58
CA THR A 197 -18.54 17.71 2.80
C THR A 197 -18.07 19.16 2.83
N ARG A 198 -17.00 19.41 3.59
CA ARG A 198 -16.34 20.72 3.62
C ARG A 198 -15.41 20.89 2.41
N PRO A 199 -15.26 22.13 1.91
CA PRO A 199 -14.29 22.44 0.88
C PRO A 199 -12.86 22.18 1.36
N LEU A 200 -11.99 21.78 0.43
CA LEU A 200 -10.58 21.54 0.71
C LEU A 200 -9.79 22.84 0.74
N ARG A 201 -8.84 22.92 1.67
CA ARG A 201 -7.79 23.94 1.76
C ARG A 201 -6.45 23.23 1.53
N TRP A 202 -5.45 23.98 1.08
CA TRP A 202 -4.13 23.42 0.74
C TRP A 202 -3.48 22.64 1.89
N TRP A 203 -3.67 23.08 3.15
CA TRP A 203 -3.10 22.44 4.34
C TRP A 203 -3.78 21.11 4.72
N HIS A 204 -4.97 20.81 4.18
CA HIS A 204 -5.59 19.50 4.39
C HIS A 204 -4.83 18.38 3.67
N TYR A 205 -4.12 18.68 2.58
CA TYR A 205 -3.35 17.69 1.81
C TYR A 205 -2.18 17.12 2.63
N PRO A 206 -1.24 17.92 3.16
CA PRO A 206 -0.17 17.40 4.00
C PRO A 206 -0.72 16.75 5.28
N LEU A 207 -1.76 17.33 5.90
CA LEU A 207 -2.37 16.69 7.07
C LEU A 207 -2.97 15.32 6.77
N ALA A 208 -3.58 15.11 5.60
CA ALA A 208 -4.15 13.82 5.23
C ALA A 208 -3.10 12.71 5.10
N VAL A 209 -1.82 13.05 4.93
CA VAL A 209 -0.72 12.06 4.95
C VAL A 209 -0.45 11.57 6.38
N PHE A 210 -0.52 12.46 7.38
CA PHE A 210 -0.07 12.17 8.76
C PHE A 210 -1.20 11.85 9.74
N VAL A 211 -2.37 12.45 9.58
CA VAL A 211 -3.53 12.23 10.48
C VAL A 211 -3.90 10.74 10.62
N PRO A 212 -3.86 9.89 9.58
CA PRO A 212 -4.13 8.46 9.73
C PRO A 212 -3.25 7.76 10.77
N PHE A 213 -2.00 8.20 10.99
CA PHE A 213 -1.11 7.58 11.99
C PHE A 213 -1.65 7.67 13.41
N LEU A 214 -2.46 8.69 13.73
CA LEU A 214 -3.09 8.83 15.03
C LEU A 214 -4.05 7.68 15.37
N PHE A 215 -4.48 6.91 14.36
CA PHE A 215 -5.40 5.79 14.52
C PHE A 215 -4.67 4.46 14.76
N ILE A 216 -3.36 4.34 14.47
CA ILE A 216 -2.61 3.09 14.69
C ILE A 216 -2.77 2.57 16.13
N PRO A 217 -2.68 3.39 17.19
CA PRO A 217 -2.82 2.91 18.57
C PRO A 217 -4.18 2.29 18.92
N ILE A 218 -5.21 2.44 18.07
CA ILE A 218 -6.55 1.87 18.29
C ILE A 218 -6.52 0.34 18.24
N VAL A 219 -5.60 -0.24 17.47
CA VAL A 219 -5.45 -1.69 17.38
C VAL A 219 -4.21 -2.09 18.17
N PRO A 220 -4.36 -2.56 19.43
CA PRO A 220 -3.22 -2.88 20.28
C PRO A 220 -2.52 -4.19 19.87
N LEU A 221 -3.09 -4.98 18.95
CA LEU A 221 -2.57 -6.30 18.59
C LEU A 221 -1.08 -6.31 18.22
N PRO A 222 -0.57 -5.44 17.34
CA PRO A 222 0.86 -5.41 17.02
C PRO A 222 1.74 -5.08 18.23
N LEU A 223 1.29 -4.17 19.09
CA LEU A 223 1.98 -3.81 20.33
C LEU A 223 1.97 -4.99 21.32
N LEU A 224 0.82 -5.63 21.50
CA LEU A 224 0.66 -6.81 22.34
C LEU A 224 1.46 -7.99 21.81
N ALA A 225 1.49 -8.20 20.50
CA ALA A 225 2.30 -9.24 19.87
C ALA A 225 3.79 -8.97 20.07
N ALA A 226 4.24 -7.72 19.93
CA ALA A 226 5.63 -7.34 20.21
C ALA A 226 6.02 -7.54 21.69
N LEU A 227 5.07 -7.36 22.62
CA LEU A 227 5.28 -7.56 24.05
C LEU A 227 5.23 -9.05 24.46
N LEU A 228 4.29 -9.82 23.90
CA LEU A 228 4.05 -11.22 24.26
C LEU A 228 4.97 -12.19 23.50
N PHE A 229 5.42 -11.80 22.30
CA PHE A 229 6.31 -12.61 21.44
C PHE A 229 7.56 -11.79 21.04
N PRO A 230 8.45 -11.45 21.98
CA PRO A 230 9.60 -10.59 21.72
C PRO A 230 10.62 -11.18 20.72
N HIS A 231 10.56 -12.50 20.47
CA HIS A 231 11.38 -13.21 19.49
C HIS A 231 10.69 -13.40 18.13
N HIS A 232 9.46 -12.91 17.96
CA HIS A 232 8.80 -12.91 16.66
C HIS A 232 9.57 -12.01 15.69
N PRO A 233 9.74 -12.40 14.41
CA PRO A 233 10.35 -11.53 13.41
C PRO A 233 9.71 -10.14 13.47
N LYS A 234 10.52 -9.13 13.76
CA LYS A 234 10.12 -7.73 13.67
C LYS A 234 9.98 -7.36 12.19
N ILE A 235 9.03 -6.50 11.85
CA ILE A 235 8.86 -5.92 10.51
C ILE A 235 10.17 -5.25 10.10
N HIS A 236 11.04 -5.98 9.40
CA HIS A 236 12.32 -5.49 8.96
C HIS A 236 12.57 -6.02 7.56
N PHE A 237 12.40 -5.14 6.57
CA PHE A 237 13.14 -5.29 5.33
C PHE A 237 14.62 -5.41 5.70
N PRO A 238 15.35 -6.40 5.18
CA PRO A 238 16.79 -6.47 5.38
C PRO A 238 17.40 -5.13 4.92
N PRO A 239 18.31 -4.51 5.70
CA PRO A 239 18.97 -3.28 5.27
C PRO A 239 19.59 -3.50 3.89
N ILE A 240 19.20 -2.68 2.92
CA ILE A 240 19.84 -2.67 1.61
C ILE A 240 21.16 -1.95 1.79
N GLY A 241 22.25 -2.71 1.85
CA GLY A 241 23.61 -2.20 2.01
C GLY A 241 24.21 -2.58 3.37
N ASN A 242 24.98 -3.67 3.35
CA ASN A 242 26.29 -3.82 3.97
C ASN A 242 27.14 -4.66 3.02
#